data_AF-A0A1I6VR80-F1
#
_entry.id   AF-A0A1I6VR80-F1
#
_cell.length_a   1.000
_cell.length_b   1.000
_cell.length_c   1.000
_cell.angle_alpha   90.00
_cell.angle_beta   90.00
_cell.angle_gamma   90.00
#
_symmetry.space_group_name_H-M   'P 1'
#
loop_
_entity.id
_entity.type
_entity.pdbx_description
1 polymer ?
#
loop_
_entity_poly.entity_id
_entity_poly.type
_entity_poly.pdbx_seq_one_letter_code
_entity_poly.pdbx_strand_id
1 'polypeptide(L)'
;MKTLEKLIFVCIALLLVGAGMSYTTVSAATAGTTVKEFPYALSIDGKKVEFAASSQPLIMNGTALVPFRPIFEQLGLTITWKTAEKRISGESNELDLAMTLGSKKATVNGKIMDMPAAPSIINGTTYVPLRFIGEASGGELQLYGAEGGHNAWFLSKKQLDLFHAVAGEDMSAVEKLLQQGADPTIGVGPLGPTVASFAPFKSDNVEMTALFLKYGMDINYVEPFVGTTILHDAVSDGRYNMVKFLLENGADPTLQSRLGTPLEIAQRGSMALSDDFTITYNVDDALITLLTSYIENYETK
;
A
#
# COMPACT_ATOMS: atom_id res chain seq x y z
N MET A 1 41.46 -33.60 -0.89
CA MET A 1 42.60 -33.63 0.04
C MET A 1 43.56 -32.53 -0.38
N LYS A 2 43.76 -31.52 0.49
CA LYS A 2 44.76 -30.43 0.39
C LYS A 2 44.55 -29.40 -0.73
N THR A 3 44.69 -28.09 -0.53
CA THR A 3 44.65 -27.15 0.61
C THR A 3 44.75 -25.80 -0.08
N LEU A 4 43.83 -24.89 0.25
CA LEU A 4 43.80 -23.52 -0.24
C LEU A 4 44.90 -22.73 0.50
N GLU A 5 45.97 -22.34 -0.21
CA GLU A 5 47.02 -21.48 0.31
C GLU A 5 46.83 -20.02 -0.17
N LYS A 6 46.80 -19.11 0.82
CA LYS A 6 47.45 -17.78 0.84
C LYS A 6 46.97 -16.72 -0.17
N LEU A 7 46.40 -15.62 0.36
CA LEU A 7 47.13 -14.34 0.36
C LEU A 7 46.58 -13.35 1.41
N ILE A 8 47.50 -12.83 2.21
CA ILE A 8 47.38 -11.84 3.27
C ILE A 8 47.86 -10.49 2.70
N PHE A 9 47.10 -9.41 2.85
CA PHE A 9 47.53 -8.00 2.67
C PHE A 9 46.59 -7.12 3.51
N VAL A 10 46.97 -6.12 4.30
CA VAL A 10 48.22 -5.54 4.77
C VAL A 10 47.85 -4.71 6.01
N CYS A 11 48.59 -4.86 7.11
CA CYS A 11 48.51 -3.98 8.28
C CYS A 11 49.43 -2.77 8.05
N ILE A 12 48.88 -1.55 8.08
CA ILE A 12 49.69 -0.34 8.24
C ILE A 12 49.51 0.15 9.67
N ALA A 13 50.57 -0.03 10.46
CA ALA A 13 50.78 0.62 11.73
C ALA A 13 51.26 2.06 11.47
N LEU A 14 50.57 3.04 12.05
CA LEU A 14 51.08 4.41 12.22
C LEU A 14 51.07 4.73 13.71
N LEU A 15 52.26 4.61 14.31
CA LEU A 15 52.62 5.18 15.59
C LEU A 15 53.01 6.64 15.37
N LEU A 16 52.24 7.57 15.95
CA LEU A 16 52.71 8.93 16.23
C LEU A 16 52.29 9.30 17.65
N VAL A 17 53.29 9.30 18.53
CA VAL A 17 53.25 9.91 19.86
C VAL A 17 53.43 11.42 19.66
N GLY A 18 52.46 12.21 20.09
CA GLY A 18 52.54 13.67 20.13
C GLY A 18 51.77 14.18 21.34
N ALA A 19 52.51 14.78 22.28
CA ALA A 19 52.05 15.21 23.58
C ALA A 19 51.14 16.46 23.52
N GLY A 20 50.20 16.52 24.48
CA GLY A 20 49.65 17.74 25.04
C GLY A 20 48.58 18.46 24.23
N MET A 21 47.32 18.30 24.61
CA MET A 21 46.31 19.36 24.47
C MET A 21 45.18 19.16 25.49
N SER A 22 44.82 20.27 26.10
CA SER A 22 43.91 20.46 27.23
C SER A 22 42.57 19.74 27.08
N TYR A 23 42.07 19.15 28.17
CA TYR A 23 40.69 18.71 28.26
C TYR A 23 39.78 19.95 28.31
N THR A 24 39.26 20.39 27.16
CA THR A 24 38.01 21.15 27.16
C THR A 24 36.91 20.14 27.39
N THR A 25 36.23 20.22 28.53
CA THR A 25 34.94 19.57 28.71
C THR A 25 34.04 20.03 27.57
N VAL A 26 33.75 19.14 26.63
CA VAL A 26 32.70 19.37 25.65
C VAL A 26 31.42 19.49 26.46
N SER A 27 30.87 20.70 26.45
CA SER A 27 29.52 20.98 26.92
C SER A 27 28.62 19.90 26.35
N ALA A 28 27.91 19.17 27.23
CA ALA A 28 26.89 18.23 26.81
C ALA A 28 25.95 18.97 25.86
N ALA A 29 26.01 18.62 24.58
CA ALA A 29 25.04 19.09 23.60
C ALA A 29 23.68 18.74 24.18
N THR A 30 22.90 19.76 24.54
CA THR A 30 21.47 19.60 24.78
C THR A 30 20.95 18.84 23.58
N ALA A 31 20.38 17.65 23.82
CA ALA A 31 19.80 16.82 22.77
C ALA A 31 18.67 17.64 22.12
N GLY A 32 19.02 18.37 21.06
CA GLY A 32 18.09 19.19 20.31
C GLY A 32 17.03 18.27 19.73
N THR A 33 15.77 18.61 19.95
CA THR A 33 14.67 17.87 19.32
C THR A 33 14.81 18.03 17.82
N THR A 34 15.14 16.94 17.14
CA THR A 34 15.31 16.98 15.68
C THR A 34 13.92 16.85 15.06
N VAL A 35 13.44 17.92 14.43
CA VAL A 35 12.19 17.93 13.68
C VAL A 35 12.52 17.99 12.19
N LYS A 36 11.95 17.07 11.42
CA LYS A 36 12.05 17.04 9.94
C LYS A 36 10.65 16.97 9.35
N GLU A 37 10.53 17.40 8.09
CA GLU A 37 9.33 17.19 7.29
C GLU A 37 9.06 15.69 7.12
N PHE A 38 7.78 15.30 7.12
CA PHE A 38 7.37 13.96 6.73
C PHE A 38 7.29 13.92 5.21
N PRO A 39 8.18 13.18 4.53
CA PRO A 39 8.38 13.36 3.09
C PRO A 39 7.37 12.57 2.25
N TYR A 40 6.27 12.07 2.83
CA TYR A 40 5.34 11.18 2.15
C TYR A 40 3.92 11.74 2.11
N ALA A 41 3.22 11.53 1.00
CA ALA A 41 1.77 11.63 0.98
C ALA A 41 1.18 10.43 1.72
N LEU A 42 0.35 10.67 2.74
CA LEU A 42 -0.30 9.59 3.49
C LEU A 42 -1.65 9.26 2.87
N SER A 43 -1.90 7.98 2.63
CA SER A 43 -3.21 7.45 2.26
C SER A 43 -3.64 6.37 3.26
N ILE A 44 -4.92 6.34 3.62
CA ILE A 44 -5.54 5.25 4.38
C ILE A 44 -6.59 4.61 3.49
N ASP A 45 -6.49 3.31 3.27
CA ASP A 45 -7.44 2.56 2.45
C ASP A 45 -7.66 3.23 1.08
N GLY A 46 -6.56 3.42 0.33
CA GLY A 46 -6.58 4.03 -1.01
C GLY A 46 -6.93 5.52 -1.07
N LYS A 47 -7.39 6.12 0.04
CA LYS A 47 -7.82 7.53 0.10
C LYS A 47 -6.75 8.38 0.75
N LYS A 48 -6.33 9.44 0.06
CA LYS A 48 -5.37 10.40 0.59
C LYS A 48 -5.91 11.08 1.85
N VAL A 49 -5.09 11.16 2.89
CA VAL A 49 -5.39 11.88 4.13
C VAL A 49 -5.07 13.36 3.92
N GLU A 50 -6.07 14.21 4.11
CA GLU A 50 -5.88 15.66 4.01
C GLU A 50 -5.54 16.27 5.37
N PHE A 51 -4.49 17.08 5.41
CA PHE A 51 -4.00 17.76 6.60
C PHE A 51 -4.07 19.28 6.42
N ALA A 52 -4.44 20.00 7.47
CA ALA A 52 -4.38 21.45 7.46
C ALA A 52 -2.93 21.94 7.26
N ALA A 53 -2.75 23.03 6.51
CA ALA A 53 -1.43 23.59 6.22
C ALA A 53 -0.62 23.92 7.49
N SER A 54 -1.28 24.28 8.58
CA SER A 54 -0.67 24.58 9.88
C SER A 54 -0.31 23.34 10.70
N SER A 55 -0.71 22.15 10.29
CA SER A 55 -0.49 20.90 11.01
C SER A 55 -0.25 19.75 10.05
N GLN A 56 0.92 19.76 9.42
CA GLN A 56 1.39 18.66 8.59
C GLN A 56 2.02 17.56 9.46
N PRO A 57 2.03 16.30 8.99
CA PRO A 57 2.86 15.25 9.54
C PRO A 57 4.34 15.65 9.60
N LEU A 58 5.07 15.11 10.58
CA LEU A 58 6.49 15.42 10.78
C LEU A 58 7.23 14.21 11.33
N ILE A 59 8.56 14.25 11.23
CA ILE A 59 9.44 13.27 11.88
C ILE A 59 10.09 13.98 13.07
N MET A 60 9.80 13.52 14.29
CA MET A 60 10.42 14.03 15.51
C MET A 60 11.26 12.94 16.16
N ASN A 61 12.57 13.21 16.34
CA ASN A 61 13.51 12.25 16.92
C ASN A 61 13.45 10.85 16.26
N GLY A 62 13.31 10.82 14.92
CA GLY A 62 13.22 9.60 14.13
C GLY A 62 11.84 8.92 14.11
N THR A 63 10.84 9.45 14.81
CA THR A 63 9.47 8.91 14.81
C THR A 63 8.56 9.77 13.93
N ALA A 64 7.84 9.15 12.98
CA ALA A 64 6.80 9.81 12.21
C ALA A 64 5.58 10.09 13.11
N LEU A 65 5.25 11.37 13.26
CA LEU A 65 4.13 11.86 14.04
C LEU A 65 3.12 12.53 13.11
N VAL A 66 1.84 12.23 13.32
CA VAL A 66 0.72 12.74 12.53
C VAL A 66 -0.30 13.41 13.43
N PRO A 67 -1.01 14.45 12.96
CA PRO A 67 -2.24 14.91 13.57
C PRO A 67 -3.21 13.73 13.72
N PHE A 68 -3.65 13.43 14.94
CA PHE A 68 -4.36 12.17 15.18
C PHE A 68 -5.76 12.13 14.54
N ARG A 69 -6.46 13.27 14.52
CA ARG A 69 -7.88 13.35 14.17
C ARG A 69 -8.19 12.87 12.75
N PRO A 70 -7.52 13.36 11.69
CA PRO A 70 -7.77 12.87 10.32
C PRO A 70 -7.56 11.36 10.19
N ILE A 71 -6.58 10.80 10.89
CA ILE A 71 -6.29 9.36 10.89
C ILE A 71 -7.44 8.59 11.52
N PHE A 72 -7.87 9.02 12.71
CA PHE A 72 -8.90 8.33 13.48
C PHE A 72 -10.26 8.41 12.79
N GLU A 73 -10.61 9.57 12.23
CA GLU A 73 -11.85 9.75 11.46
C GLU A 73 -11.87 8.86 10.21
N GLN A 74 -10.76 8.77 9.48
CA GLN A 74 -10.69 7.94 8.27
C GLN A 74 -10.63 6.43 8.57
N LEU A 75 -10.14 6.04 9.75
CA LEU A 75 -10.28 4.68 10.28
C LEU A 75 -11.68 4.39 10.85
N GLY A 76 -12.60 5.37 10.83
CA GLY A 76 -13.96 5.21 11.33
C GLY A 76 -14.06 5.15 12.86
N LEU A 77 -13.07 5.69 13.59
CA LEU A 77 -13.05 5.68 15.05
C LEU A 77 -13.85 6.85 15.63
N THR A 78 -14.65 6.55 16.65
CA THR A 78 -15.28 7.57 17.49
C THR A 78 -14.24 8.17 18.42
N ILE A 79 -13.97 9.47 18.25
CA ILE A 79 -12.93 10.18 19.00
C ILE A 79 -13.48 10.73 20.31
N THR A 80 -12.78 10.44 21.41
CA THR A 80 -13.03 11.07 22.72
C THR A 80 -11.78 11.75 23.25
N TRP A 81 -11.93 12.98 23.76
CA TRP A 81 -10.87 13.68 24.48
C TRP A 81 -11.28 13.87 25.94
N LYS A 82 -10.48 13.35 26.88
CA LYS A 82 -10.66 13.53 28.32
C LYS A 82 -9.63 14.51 28.86
N THR A 83 -10.03 15.76 29.04
CA THR A 83 -9.15 16.86 29.47
C THR A 83 -8.43 16.58 30.79
N ALA A 84 -9.13 16.08 31.81
CA ALA A 84 -8.54 15.81 33.13
C ALA A 84 -7.43 14.76 33.08
N GLU A 85 -7.57 13.78 32.18
CA GLU A 85 -6.62 12.68 31.99
C GLU A 85 -5.58 12.99 30.91
N LYS A 86 -5.71 14.11 30.19
CA LYS A 86 -4.95 14.43 28.96
C LYS A 86 -4.94 13.23 27.99
N ARG A 87 -6.09 12.58 27.86
CA ARG A 87 -6.24 11.29 27.18
C ARG A 87 -7.06 11.46 25.90
N ILE A 88 -6.54 10.91 24.82
CA ILE A 88 -7.19 10.76 23.53
C ILE A 88 -7.61 9.31 23.41
N SER A 89 -8.84 9.07 23.01
CA SER A 89 -9.36 7.74 22.68
C SER A 89 -9.96 7.72 21.29
N GLY A 90 -9.87 6.57 20.62
CA GLY A 90 -10.54 6.24 19.37
C GLY A 90 -11.17 4.86 19.51
N GLU A 91 -12.48 4.78 19.34
CA GLU A 91 -13.24 3.56 19.59
C GLU A 91 -14.10 3.15 18.38
N SER A 92 -14.14 1.85 18.12
CA SER A 92 -15.04 1.17 17.19
C SER A 92 -15.46 -0.18 17.78
N ASN A 93 -16.24 -0.98 17.05
CA ASN A 93 -16.62 -2.32 17.49
C ASN A 93 -15.43 -3.28 17.63
N GLU A 94 -14.30 -2.99 16.96
CA GLU A 94 -13.13 -3.88 16.87
C GLU A 94 -11.87 -3.30 17.54
N LEU A 95 -11.88 -2.01 17.85
CA LEU A 95 -10.73 -1.29 18.38
C LEU A 95 -11.14 -0.30 19.47
N ASP A 96 -10.57 -0.46 20.66
CA ASP A 96 -10.45 0.56 21.70
C ASP A 96 -8.98 0.95 21.81
N LEU A 97 -8.65 2.13 21.28
CA LEU A 97 -7.30 2.68 21.30
C LEU A 97 -7.29 3.95 22.14
N ALA A 98 -6.41 4.00 23.13
CA ALA A 98 -6.32 5.15 23.99
C ALA A 98 -4.90 5.48 24.43
N MET A 99 -4.58 6.77 24.36
CA MET A 99 -3.23 7.30 24.54
C MET A 99 -3.27 8.55 25.43
N THR A 100 -2.26 8.70 26.30
CA THR A 100 -2.16 9.84 27.21
C THR A 100 -0.95 10.71 26.82
N LEU A 101 -1.15 12.03 26.79
CA LEU A 101 -0.07 12.97 26.46
C LEU A 101 1.16 12.76 27.38
N GLY A 102 2.35 12.72 26.79
CA GLY A 102 3.61 12.54 27.51
C GLY A 102 3.91 11.12 27.99
N SER A 103 2.96 10.17 27.84
CA SER A 103 3.18 8.75 28.15
C SER A 103 3.58 7.98 26.89
N LYS A 104 4.59 7.11 27.01
CA LYS A 104 4.92 6.10 25.97
C LYS A 104 4.09 4.82 26.11
N LYS A 105 3.14 4.77 27.04
CA LYS A 105 2.22 3.64 27.21
C LYS A 105 0.84 4.00 26.68
N ALA A 106 0.29 3.14 25.85
CA ALA A 106 -1.06 3.22 25.32
C ALA A 106 -1.87 2.00 25.77
N THR A 107 -3.20 2.11 25.74
CA THR A 107 -4.12 0.99 25.91
C THR A 107 -4.69 0.63 24.54
N VAL A 108 -4.63 -0.65 24.17
CA VAL A 108 -5.19 -1.21 22.93
C VAL A 108 -6.02 -2.43 23.30
N ASN A 109 -7.34 -2.37 23.13
CA ASN A 109 -8.26 -3.46 23.49
C ASN A 109 -8.02 -3.99 24.92
N GLY A 110 -7.86 -3.08 25.88
CA GLY A 110 -7.57 -3.38 27.29
C GLY A 110 -6.12 -3.78 27.61
N LYS A 111 -5.24 -3.96 26.62
CA LYS A 111 -3.83 -4.31 26.82
C LYS A 111 -2.94 -3.08 26.80
N ILE A 112 -1.90 -3.07 27.64
CA ILE A 112 -0.92 -1.99 27.66
C ILE A 112 0.17 -2.27 26.62
N MET A 113 0.38 -1.30 25.73
CA MET A 113 1.35 -1.36 24.63
C MET A 113 2.37 -0.22 24.75
N ASP A 114 3.62 -0.48 24.35
CA ASP A 114 4.66 0.53 24.25
C ASP A 114 4.60 1.28 22.92
N MET A 115 4.80 2.60 22.99
CA MET A 115 4.91 3.49 21.85
C MET A 115 6.36 3.99 21.68
N PRO A 116 6.84 4.16 20.44
CA PRO A 116 8.18 4.70 20.19
C PRO A 116 8.33 6.15 20.68
N ALA A 117 7.26 6.93 20.57
CA ALA A 117 7.16 8.30 21.06
C ALA A 117 5.83 8.51 21.79
N ALA A 118 5.82 9.42 22.76
CA ALA A 118 4.60 9.80 23.44
C ALA A 118 3.77 10.77 22.57
N PRO A 119 2.43 10.73 22.65
CA PRO A 119 1.60 11.78 22.10
C PRO A 119 2.00 13.14 22.66
N SER A 120 2.03 14.16 21.80
CA SER A 120 2.48 15.50 22.17
C SER A 120 1.63 16.57 21.48
N ILE A 121 1.61 17.77 22.05
CA ILE A 121 0.96 18.92 21.43
C ILE A 121 2.04 19.77 20.75
N ILE A 122 1.85 20.04 19.46
CA ILE A 122 2.71 20.91 18.66
C ILE A 122 1.79 21.95 18.04
N ASN A 123 2.02 23.23 18.36
CA ASN A 123 1.21 24.36 17.90
C ASN A 123 -0.30 24.18 18.09
N GLY A 124 -0.71 23.61 19.24
CA GLY A 124 -2.12 23.38 19.57
C GLY A 124 -2.74 22.12 18.95
N THR A 125 -2.03 21.43 18.06
CA THR A 125 -2.47 20.15 17.47
C THR A 125 -1.86 18.98 18.21
N THR A 126 -2.66 17.94 18.46
CA THR A 126 -2.17 16.71 19.07
C THR A 126 -1.62 15.75 18.02
N TYR A 127 -0.38 15.36 18.22
CA TYR A 127 0.40 14.47 17.37
C TYR A 127 0.60 13.12 18.03
N VAL A 128 0.51 12.06 17.23
CA VAL A 128 0.60 10.65 17.65
C VAL A 128 1.52 9.86 16.71
N PRO A 129 2.16 8.77 17.16
CA PRO A 129 3.05 7.98 16.31
C PRO A 129 2.28 7.20 15.24
N LEU A 130 2.49 7.54 13.96
CA LEU A 130 1.72 6.97 12.84
C LEU A 130 1.84 5.43 12.78
N ARG A 131 3.06 4.90 12.86
CA ARG A 131 3.30 3.45 12.80
C ARG A 131 2.59 2.71 13.93
N PHE A 132 2.59 3.27 15.14
CA PHE A 132 1.91 2.66 16.27
C PHE A 132 0.40 2.58 16.05
N ILE A 133 -0.23 3.61 15.47
CA ILE A 133 -1.66 3.56 15.13
C ILE A 133 -1.94 2.44 14.14
N GLY A 134 -1.09 2.30 13.11
CA GLY A 134 -1.14 1.20 12.16
C GLY A 134 -1.20 -0.15 12.85
N GLU A 135 -0.14 -0.47 13.60
CA GLU A 135 0.00 -1.75 14.30
C GLU A 135 -1.11 -1.97 15.35
N ALA A 136 -1.45 -0.94 16.14
CA ALA A 136 -2.46 -1.03 17.20
C ALA A 136 -3.87 -1.25 16.64
N SER A 137 -4.16 -0.72 15.46
CA SER A 137 -5.44 -0.97 14.77
C SER A 137 -5.50 -2.33 14.07
N GLY A 138 -4.40 -3.09 14.04
CA GLY A 138 -4.27 -4.33 13.28
C GLY A 138 -4.07 -4.12 11.78
N GLY A 139 -3.84 -2.87 11.35
CA GLY A 139 -3.49 -2.54 9.98
C GLY A 139 -1.98 -2.51 9.76
N GLU A 140 -1.57 -2.14 8.55
CA GLU A 140 -0.17 -2.11 8.13
C GLU A 140 0.19 -0.78 7.51
N LEU A 141 1.36 -0.23 7.89
CA LEU A 141 1.94 0.96 7.28
C LEU A 141 3.11 0.59 6.37
N GLN A 142 2.95 0.80 5.08
CA GLN A 142 3.97 0.61 4.06
C GLN A 142 4.50 1.97 3.61
N LEU A 143 5.83 2.09 3.48
CA LEU A 143 6.50 3.32 3.05
C LEU A 143 7.21 3.07 1.73
N TYR A 144 6.92 3.91 0.74
CA TYR A 144 7.54 3.85 -0.57
C TYR A 144 8.36 5.11 -0.82
N GLY A 145 9.65 4.92 -1.11
CA GLY A 145 10.59 5.99 -1.41
C GLY A 145 10.33 6.68 -2.74
N ALA A 146 11.37 7.26 -3.33
CA ALA A 146 11.27 8.01 -4.59
C ALA A 146 10.64 7.20 -5.73
N GLU A 147 11.03 5.92 -5.87
CA GLU A 147 10.51 5.03 -6.92
C GLU A 147 9.01 4.74 -6.79
N GLY A 148 8.45 4.78 -5.57
CA GLY A 148 7.01 4.65 -5.34
C GLY A 148 6.32 5.98 -5.07
N GLY A 149 6.89 7.08 -5.59
CA GLY A 149 6.26 8.40 -5.60
C GLY A 149 6.18 9.09 -4.24
N HIS A 150 7.04 8.72 -3.27
CA HIS A 150 7.02 9.25 -1.92
C HIS A 150 5.63 9.09 -1.26
N ASN A 151 5.19 7.84 -1.16
CA ASN A 151 3.90 7.50 -0.56
C ASN A 151 4.04 6.72 0.76
N ALA A 152 3.18 7.04 1.71
CA ALA A 152 2.98 6.27 2.93
C ALA A 152 1.56 5.72 2.90
N TRP A 153 1.41 4.41 2.85
CA TRP A 153 0.12 3.77 2.78
C TRP A 153 -0.18 2.99 4.02
N PHE A 154 -1.31 3.34 4.60
CA PHE A 154 -1.85 2.67 5.73
C PHE A 154 -3.06 1.86 5.26
N LEU A 155 -2.91 0.54 5.25
CA LEU A 155 -3.99 -0.38 5.04
C LEU A 155 -4.65 -0.69 6.38
N SER A 156 -5.96 -0.46 6.51
CA SER A 156 -6.70 -0.85 7.70
C SER A 156 -6.71 -2.37 7.84
N LYS A 157 -6.96 -2.87 9.06
CA LYS A 157 -7.08 -4.30 9.33
C LYS A 157 -8.06 -4.98 8.36
N LYS A 158 -9.20 -4.34 8.12
CA LYS A 158 -10.25 -4.87 7.25
C LYS A 158 -9.77 -5.09 5.82
N GLN A 159 -9.01 -4.15 5.25
CA GLN A 159 -8.48 -4.30 3.89
C GLN A 159 -7.29 -5.25 3.85
N LEU A 160 -6.47 -5.28 4.91
CA LEU A 160 -5.37 -6.24 5.05
C LEU A 160 -5.88 -7.69 5.13
N ASP A 161 -6.94 -7.91 5.91
CA ASP A 161 -7.62 -9.20 5.98
C ASP A 161 -8.19 -9.61 4.62
N LEU A 162 -8.78 -8.67 3.86
CA LEU A 162 -9.27 -8.93 2.50
C LEU A 162 -8.12 -9.36 1.58
N PHE A 163 -7.00 -8.64 1.61
CA PHE A 163 -5.82 -8.99 0.84
C PHE A 163 -5.31 -10.41 1.17
N HIS A 164 -5.22 -10.77 2.45
CA HIS A 164 -4.79 -12.11 2.86
C HIS A 164 -5.78 -13.21 2.45
N ALA A 165 -7.09 -12.96 2.58
CA ALA A 165 -8.13 -13.90 2.15
C ALA A 165 -8.06 -14.14 0.64
N VAL A 166 -7.87 -13.07 -0.14
CA VAL A 166 -7.66 -13.12 -1.59
C VAL A 166 -6.40 -13.92 -1.95
N ALA A 167 -5.26 -13.62 -1.32
CA ALA A 167 -3.99 -14.31 -1.57
C ALA A 167 -4.04 -15.80 -1.18
N GLY A 168 -4.90 -16.16 -0.23
CA GLY A 168 -5.16 -17.54 0.19
C GLY A 168 -6.27 -18.24 -0.61
N GLU A 169 -6.88 -17.60 -1.60
CA GLU A 169 -8.05 -18.09 -2.36
C GLU A 169 -9.26 -18.48 -1.48
N ASP A 170 -9.40 -17.87 -0.29
CA ASP A 170 -10.51 -18.15 0.63
C ASP A 170 -11.76 -17.34 0.26
N MET A 171 -12.54 -17.86 -0.70
CA MET A 171 -13.77 -17.25 -1.20
C MET A 171 -14.78 -16.89 -0.09
N SER A 172 -14.87 -17.70 0.96
CA SER A 172 -15.82 -17.49 2.06
C SER A 172 -15.39 -16.32 2.93
N ALA A 173 -14.10 -16.26 3.29
CA ALA A 173 -13.55 -15.13 4.01
C ALA A 173 -13.64 -13.83 3.19
N VAL A 174 -13.34 -13.90 1.89
CA VAL A 174 -13.48 -12.76 0.98
C VAL A 174 -14.92 -12.25 0.96
N GLU A 175 -15.92 -13.10 0.68
CA GLU A 175 -17.31 -12.64 0.60
C GLU A 175 -17.76 -12.02 1.92
N LYS A 176 -17.38 -12.63 3.05
CA LYS A 176 -17.68 -12.09 4.38
C LYS A 176 -17.07 -10.70 4.59
N LEU A 177 -15.81 -10.50 4.20
CA LEU A 177 -15.12 -9.21 4.36
C LEU A 177 -15.74 -8.13 3.47
N LEU A 178 -16.11 -8.47 2.23
CA LEU A 178 -16.84 -7.57 1.33
C LEU A 178 -18.22 -7.19 1.89
N GLN A 179 -18.95 -8.13 2.49
CA GLN A 179 -20.21 -7.85 3.22
C GLN A 179 -20.01 -6.91 4.41
N GLN A 180 -18.85 -6.96 5.06
CA GLN A 180 -18.45 -6.06 6.14
C GLN A 180 -17.92 -4.70 5.62
N GLY A 181 -17.99 -4.46 4.30
CA GLY A 181 -17.59 -3.22 3.67
C GLY A 181 -16.08 -3.09 3.48
N ALA A 182 -15.34 -4.20 3.37
CA ALA A 182 -14.03 -4.18 2.73
C ALA A 182 -14.22 -3.76 1.27
N ASP A 183 -13.23 -3.06 0.72
CA ASP A 183 -13.38 -2.42 -0.59
C ASP A 183 -12.63 -3.27 -1.61
N PRO A 184 -13.33 -3.88 -2.59
CA PRO A 184 -12.72 -4.76 -3.58
C PRO A 184 -11.82 -4.01 -4.55
N THR A 185 -11.72 -2.68 -4.45
CA THR A 185 -10.86 -1.85 -5.29
C THR A 185 -9.54 -1.50 -4.60
N ILE A 186 -9.40 -1.68 -3.28
CA ILE A 186 -8.20 -1.28 -2.54
C ILE A 186 -7.13 -2.38 -2.56
N GLY A 187 -6.08 -2.13 -3.35
CA GLY A 187 -4.91 -2.97 -3.50
C GLY A 187 -3.80 -2.75 -2.47
N VAL A 188 -2.78 -3.63 -2.52
CA VAL A 188 -1.53 -3.54 -1.75
C VAL A 188 -0.34 -3.38 -2.70
N GLY A 189 0.62 -2.49 -2.40
CA GLY A 189 1.84 -2.32 -3.20
C GLY A 189 1.91 -0.98 -3.97
N PRO A 190 3.11 -0.40 -4.22
CA PRO A 190 3.39 1.01 -4.55
C PRO A 190 2.64 1.64 -5.74
N LEU A 191 1.93 0.83 -6.51
CA LEU A 191 1.10 1.25 -7.63
C LEU A 191 -0.34 1.63 -7.21
N GLY A 192 -0.92 1.05 -6.17
CA GLY A 192 -2.13 1.57 -5.53
C GLY A 192 -3.24 0.55 -5.55
N PRO A 193 -4.50 1.00 -5.51
CA PRO A 193 -5.64 0.23 -6.01
C PRO A 193 -5.49 0.01 -7.53
N THR A 194 -4.48 -0.73 -7.95
CA THR A 194 -4.42 -1.22 -9.32
C THR A 194 -5.13 -2.55 -9.38
N VAL A 195 -5.95 -2.72 -10.40
CA VAL A 195 -6.54 -4.01 -10.77
C VAL A 195 -5.49 -5.14 -10.79
N ALA A 196 -4.24 -4.82 -11.18
CA ALA A 196 -3.08 -5.71 -11.17
C ALA A 196 -2.61 -6.18 -9.77
N SER A 197 -3.04 -5.51 -8.69
CA SER A 197 -2.65 -5.85 -7.31
C SER A 197 -3.50 -6.95 -6.67
N PHE A 198 -4.61 -7.34 -7.31
CA PHE A 198 -5.48 -8.37 -6.78
C PHE A 198 -5.08 -9.77 -7.26
N ALA A 199 -4.75 -10.64 -6.30
CA ALA A 199 -4.45 -12.05 -6.53
C ALA A 199 -5.55 -12.91 -7.21
N PRO A 200 -6.88 -12.60 -7.28
CA PRO A 200 -7.82 -13.29 -8.18
C PRO A 200 -7.28 -13.51 -9.58
N PHE A 201 -6.48 -12.56 -10.06
CA PHE A 201 -6.00 -12.55 -11.42
C PHE A 201 -4.63 -13.20 -11.56
N LYS A 202 -4.15 -14.05 -10.65
CA LYS A 202 -2.99 -14.92 -10.94
C LYS A 202 -3.37 -16.37 -11.30
N SER A 203 -4.58 -16.77 -10.99
CA SER A 203 -5.24 -18.01 -11.41
C SER A 203 -6.45 -17.63 -12.26
N ASP A 204 -7.00 -18.49 -13.13
CA ASP A 204 -8.22 -18.23 -13.91
C ASP A 204 -9.48 -18.14 -13.00
N ASN A 205 -9.42 -17.37 -11.91
CA ASN A 205 -10.40 -17.34 -10.84
C ASN A 205 -11.58 -16.43 -11.20
N VAL A 206 -12.40 -16.94 -12.11
CA VAL A 206 -13.64 -16.31 -12.56
C VAL A 206 -14.60 -16.08 -11.39
N GLU A 207 -14.64 -17.00 -10.42
CA GLU A 207 -15.54 -16.87 -9.26
C GLU A 207 -15.16 -15.69 -8.35
N MET A 208 -13.87 -15.54 -8.03
CA MET A 208 -13.38 -14.39 -7.26
C MET A 208 -13.61 -13.08 -8.03
N THR A 209 -13.39 -13.09 -9.35
CA THR A 209 -13.67 -11.93 -10.20
C THR A 209 -15.15 -11.56 -10.17
N ALA A 210 -16.04 -12.53 -10.36
CA ALA A 210 -17.48 -12.34 -10.29
C ALA A 210 -17.93 -11.79 -8.93
N LEU A 211 -17.30 -12.28 -7.85
CA LEU A 211 -17.54 -11.80 -6.51
C LEU A 211 -17.14 -10.32 -6.37
N PHE A 212 -15.96 -9.92 -6.86
CA PHE A 212 -15.51 -8.54 -6.80
C PHE A 212 -16.41 -7.60 -7.62
N LEU A 213 -16.83 -8.02 -8.81
CA LEU A 213 -17.79 -7.28 -9.64
C LEU A 213 -19.14 -7.10 -8.91
N LYS A 214 -19.64 -8.15 -8.25
CA LYS A 214 -20.87 -8.08 -7.43
C LYS A 214 -20.78 -7.03 -6.31
N TYR A 215 -19.59 -6.77 -5.77
CA TYR A 215 -19.36 -5.77 -4.72
C TYR A 215 -18.82 -4.43 -5.25
N GLY A 216 -19.02 -4.13 -6.53
CA GLY A 216 -18.85 -2.78 -7.08
C GLY A 216 -17.48 -2.50 -7.69
N MET A 217 -16.65 -3.51 -7.93
CA MET A 217 -15.48 -3.35 -8.80
C MET A 217 -15.95 -2.97 -10.21
N ASP A 218 -15.43 -1.87 -10.75
CA ASP A 218 -15.73 -1.43 -12.11
C ASP A 218 -15.00 -2.34 -13.12
N ILE A 219 -15.79 -3.05 -13.94
CA ILE A 219 -15.30 -3.97 -14.97
C ILE A 219 -14.45 -3.24 -16.04
N ASN A 220 -14.65 -1.92 -16.18
CA ASN A 220 -13.99 -1.06 -17.15
C ASN A 220 -13.01 -0.06 -16.50
N TYR A 221 -12.61 -0.29 -15.24
CA TYR A 221 -11.60 0.53 -14.59
C TYR A 221 -10.31 0.55 -15.40
N VAL A 222 -9.91 1.76 -15.81
CA VAL A 222 -8.65 2.04 -16.50
C VAL A 222 -7.63 2.49 -15.47
N GLU A 223 -6.60 1.67 -15.22
CA GLU A 223 -5.57 2.03 -14.24
C GLU A 223 -4.69 3.19 -14.74
N PRO A 224 -4.17 4.06 -13.85
CA PRO A 224 -3.60 5.34 -14.25
C PRO A 224 -2.17 5.30 -14.84
N PHE A 225 -1.45 4.18 -14.76
CA PHE A 225 -0.04 4.09 -15.17
C PHE A 225 0.12 3.77 -16.65
N VAL A 226 -0.48 2.69 -17.13
CA VAL A 226 -0.41 2.15 -18.50
C VAL A 226 -1.76 2.27 -19.21
N GLY A 227 -2.85 2.48 -18.47
CA GLY A 227 -4.20 2.51 -19.02
C GLY A 227 -4.78 1.12 -19.25
N THR A 228 -4.30 0.09 -18.55
CA THR A 228 -4.84 -1.27 -18.69
C THR A 228 -6.16 -1.44 -17.94
N THR A 229 -6.99 -2.37 -18.41
CA THR A 229 -8.19 -2.85 -17.73
C THR A 229 -8.02 -4.33 -17.40
N ILE A 230 -8.90 -4.91 -16.58
CA ILE A 230 -8.93 -6.37 -16.34
C ILE A 230 -9.01 -7.19 -17.63
N LEU A 231 -9.64 -6.65 -18.69
CA LEU A 231 -9.72 -7.31 -19.99
C LEU A 231 -8.35 -7.33 -20.71
N HIS A 232 -7.57 -6.24 -20.61
CA HIS A 232 -6.20 -6.21 -21.17
C HIS A 232 -5.29 -7.25 -20.51
N ASP A 233 -5.37 -7.37 -19.17
CA ASP A 233 -4.55 -8.32 -18.40
C ASP A 233 -4.95 -9.77 -18.72
N ALA A 234 -6.26 -10.06 -18.74
CA ALA A 234 -6.78 -11.39 -19.10
C ALA A 234 -6.38 -11.80 -20.52
N VAL A 235 -6.37 -10.87 -21.47
CA VAL A 235 -5.92 -11.12 -22.84
C VAL A 235 -4.42 -11.37 -22.92
N SER A 236 -3.62 -10.53 -22.25
CA SER A 236 -2.15 -10.66 -22.25
C SER A 236 -1.69 -12.02 -21.74
N ASP A 237 -2.41 -12.56 -20.77
CA ASP A 237 -2.14 -13.86 -20.15
C ASP A 237 -2.79 -15.06 -20.87
N GLY A 238 -3.59 -14.83 -21.92
CA GLY A 238 -4.21 -15.91 -22.69
C GLY A 238 -5.44 -16.56 -22.05
N ARG A 239 -6.11 -15.86 -21.14
CA ARG A 239 -7.12 -16.43 -20.25
C ARG A 239 -8.49 -16.47 -20.90
N TYR A 240 -8.67 -17.40 -21.84
CA TYR A 240 -9.89 -17.48 -22.66
C TYR A 240 -11.19 -17.43 -21.84
N ASN A 241 -11.28 -18.24 -20.78
CA ASN A 241 -12.49 -18.29 -19.95
C ASN A 241 -12.74 -16.98 -19.19
N MET A 242 -11.68 -16.33 -18.70
CA MET A 242 -11.78 -15.02 -18.07
C MET A 242 -12.20 -13.95 -19.08
N VAL A 243 -11.55 -13.90 -20.25
CA VAL A 243 -11.89 -12.95 -21.31
C VAL A 243 -13.34 -13.09 -21.72
N LYS A 244 -13.80 -14.33 -21.94
CA LYS A 244 -15.21 -14.61 -22.23
C LYS A 244 -16.13 -14.11 -21.12
N PHE A 245 -15.84 -14.45 -19.87
CA PHE A 245 -16.62 -14.00 -18.72
C PHE A 245 -16.71 -12.47 -18.64
N LEU A 246 -15.59 -11.77 -18.79
CA LEU A 246 -15.55 -10.31 -18.74
C LEU A 246 -16.40 -9.67 -19.85
N LEU A 247 -16.27 -10.16 -21.08
CA LEU A 247 -17.05 -9.68 -22.22
C LEU A 247 -18.55 -9.93 -22.03
N GLU A 248 -18.93 -11.12 -21.54
CA GLU A 248 -20.32 -11.46 -21.22
C GLU A 248 -20.92 -10.58 -20.10
N ASN A 249 -20.07 -10.00 -19.25
CA ASN A 249 -20.45 -9.12 -18.15
C ASN A 249 -20.25 -7.62 -18.45
N GLY A 250 -20.02 -7.24 -19.72
CA GLY A 250 -20.00 -5.84 -20.15
C GLY A 250 -18.65 -5.15 -20.10
N ALA A 251 -17.55 -5.90 -20.09
CA ALA A 251 -16.23 -5.34 -20.33
C ALA A 251 -16.18 -4.74 -21.74
N ASP A 252 -15.71 -3.50 -21.86
CA ASP A 252 -15.58 -2.77 -23.11
C ASP A 252 -14.28 -3.19 -23.83
N PRO A 253 -14.36 -3.92 -24.95
CA PRO A 253 -13.19 -4.39 -25.69
C PRO A 253 -12.52 -3.31 -26.53
N THR A 254 -13.05 -2.08 -26.53
CA THR A 254 -12.55 -0.95 -27.33
C THR A 254 -11.66 0.01 -26.53
N LEU A 255 -11.60 -0.14 -25.20
CA LEU A 255 -10.76 0.69 -24.35
C LEU A 255 -9.29 0.54 -24.72
N GLN A 256 -8.58 1.68 -24.75
CA GLN A 256 -7.20 1.75 -25.21
C GLN A 256 -6.23 1.93 -24.04
N SER A 257 -5.28 1.02 -23.92
CA SER A 257 -4.08 1.19 -23.09
C SER A 257 -2.92 1.78 -23.91
N ARG A 258 -1.79 2.11 -23.26
CA ARG A 258 -0.53 2.44 -23.96
C ARG A 258 0.00 1.30 -24.84
N LEU A 259 -0.47 0.06 -24.62
CA LEU A 259 -0.09 -1.12 -25.40
C LEU A 259 -1.03 -1.35 -26.59
N GLY A 260 -2.18 -0.68 -26.62
CA GLY A 260 -3.25 -0.88 -27.60
C GLY A 260 -4.56 -1.31 -26.93
N THR A 261 -5.57 -1.60 -27.74
CA THR A 261 -6.81 -2.27 -27.30
C THR A 261 -6.56 -3.75 -26.95
N PRO A 262 -7.47 -4.43 -26.25
CA PRO A 262 -7.37 -5.87 -26.03
C PRO A 262 -7.16 -6.66 -27.33
N LEU A 263 -7.87 -6.34 -28.42
CA LEU A 263 -7.69 -7.01 -29.71
C LEU A 263 -6.30 -6.75 -30.31
N GLU A 264 -5.81 -5.51 -30.24
CA GLU A 264 -4.48 -5.16 -30.76
C GLU A 264 -3.35 -5.89 -29.99
N ILE A 265 -3.49 -6.03 -28.67
CA ILE A 265 -2.57 -6.82 -27.84
C ILE A 265 -2.61 -8.29 -28.27
N ALA A 266 -3.82 -8.85 -28.42
CA ALA A 266 -4.03 -10.23 -28.84
C ALA A 266 -3.36 -10.52 -30.20
N GLN A 267 -3.56 -9.64 -31.18
CA GLN A 267 -3.02 -9.79 -32.54
C GLN A 267 -1.49 -9.61 -32.60
N ARG A 268 -0.91 -8.81 -31.71
CA ARG A 268 0.54 -8.57 -31.73
C ARG A 268 1.33 -9.81 -31.31
N GLY A 269 0.80 -10.60 -30.38
CA GLY A 269 1.43 -11.83 -29.86
C GLY A 269 2.71 -11.61 -29.05
N SER A 270 3.47 -10.54 -29.27
CA SER A 270 4.60 -10.14 -28.44
C SER A 270 4.92 -8.64 -28.54
N MET A 271 5.64 -8.09 -27.55
CA MET A 271 6.12 -6.72 -27.53
C MET A 271 7.59 -6.69 -27.11
N ALA A 272 8.47 -6.24 -28.00
CA ALA A 272 9.85 -5.94 -27.68
C ALA A 272 9.91 -4.61 -26.92
N LEU A 273 10.42 -4.63 -25.69
CA LEU A 273 10.65 -3.44 -24.86
C LEU A 273 12.12 -2.98 -24.92
N SER A 274 13.03 -3.88 -25.25
CA SER A 274 14.43 -3.61 -25.60
C SER A 274 14.97 -4.74 -26.47
N ASP A 275 16.19 -4.59 -27.00
CA ASP A 275 16.85 -5.59 -27.83
C ASP A 275 16.94 -6.98 -27.16
N ASP A 276 16.98 -7.02 -25.82
CA ASP A 276 17.11 -8.25 -25.02
C ASP A 276 15.85 -8.63 -24.23
N PHE A 277 14.76 -7.85 -24.30
CA PHE A 277 13.55 -8.10 -23.51
C PHE A 277 12.27 -8.00 -24.36
N THR A 278 11.66 -9.16 -24.62
CA THR A 278 10.39 -9.30 -25.31
C THR A 278 9.35 -9.92 -24.38
N ILE A 279 8.22 -9.26 -24.24
CA ILE A 279 7.02 -9.83 -23.60
C ILE A 279 6.29 -10.62 -24.66
N THR A 280 6.10 -11.92 -24.46
CA THR A 280 5.24 -12.75 -25.34
C THR A 280 3.90 -12.94 -24.67
N TYR A 281 2.82 -12.62 -25.38
CA TYR A 281 1.45 -12.84 -24.94
C TYR A 281 1.04 -14.27 -25.27
N ASN A 282 0.36 -14.94 -24.35
CA ASN A 282 -0.07 -16.33 -24.52
C ASN A 282 -1.39 -16.41 -25.31
N VAL A 283 -1.42 -15.91 -26.55
CA VAL A 283 -2.67 -15.69 -27.29
C VAL A 283 -2.81 -16.69 -28.43
N ASP A 284 -4.01 -17.26 -28.58
CA ASP A 284 -4.38 -18.15 -29.68
C ASP A 284 -5.45 -17.54 -30.61
N ASP A 285 -5.67 -18.18 -31.77
CA ASP A 285 -6.66 -17.75 -32.77
C ASP A 285 -8.09 -17.74 -32.22
N ALA A 286 -8.39 -18.58 -31.22
CA ALA A 286 -9.70 -18.65 -30.62
C ALA A 286 -10.01 -17.38 -29.81
N LEU A 287 -9.02 -16.86 -29.07
CA LEU A 287 -9.14 -15.61 -28.33
C LEU A 287 -9.32 -14.40 -29.26
N ILE A 288 -8.54 -14.34 -30.34
CA ILE A 288 -8.66 -13.28 -31.36
C ILE A 288 -10.05 -13.31 -32.00
N THR A 289 -10.54 -14.50 -32.34
CA THR A 289 -11.88 -14.70 -32.90
C THR A 289 -12.96 -14.24 -31.91
N LEU A 290 -12.83 -14.59 -30.63
CA LEU A 290 -13.75 -14.18 -29.58
C LEU A 290 -13.84 -12.65 -29.49
N LEU A 291 -12.70 -11.96 -29.33
CA LEU A 291 -12.64 -10.50 -29.23
C LEU A 291 -13.24 -9.82 -30.47
N THR A 292 -12.88 -10.29 -31.66
CA THR A 292 -13.40 -9.75 -32.93
C THR A 292 -14.93 -9.82 -32.98
N SER A 293 -15.50 -10.97 -32.63
CA SER A 293 -16.96 -11.17 -32.63
C SER A 293 -17.69 -10.25 -31.64
N TYR A 294 -17.09 -9.95 -30.49
CA TYR A 294 -17.69 -9.05 -29.50
C TYR A 294 -17.62 -7.59 -29.95
N ILE A 295 -16.53 -7.16 -30.59
CA ILE A 295 -16.37 -5.80 -31.12
C ILE A 295 -17.40 -5.52 -32.22
N GLU A 296 -17.59 -6.44 -33.18
CA GLU A 296 -18.60 -6.29 -34.25
C GLU A 296 -20.03 -6.11 -33.69
N ASN A 297 -20.35 -6.83 -32.61
CA ASN A 297 -21.63 -6.72 -31.92
C ASN A 297 -21.74 -5.49 -31.00
N TYR A 298 -20.62 -4.90 -30.60
CA TYR A 298 -20.57 -3.71 -29.76
C TYR A 298 -20.83 -2.44 -30.57
N GLU A 299 -20.25 -2.34 -31.77
CA GLU A 299 -20.42 -1.20 -32.68
C GLU A 299 -21.81 -1.07 -33.30
N THR A 300 -22.65 -2.11 -33.15
CA THR A 300 -24.02 -2.16 -33.70
C THR A 300 -25.12 -1.80 -32.70
N LYS A 301 -24.76 -1.48 -31.44
CA LYS A 301 -25.68 -1.04 -30.37
C LYS A 301 -25.58 0.46 -30.13
#